data_AF-A0A0G1Z3J1-F1
#
_entry.id   AF-A0A0G1Z3J1-F1
#
_cell.length_a   1.000
_cell.length_b   1.000
_cell.length_c   1.000
_cell.angle_alpha   90.00
_cell.angle_beta   90.00
_cell.angle_gamma   90.00
#
_symmetry.space_group_name_H-M   'P 1'
#
loop_
_entity.id
_entity.type
_entity.pdbx_description
1 polymer ?
#
loop_
_entity_poly.entity_id
_entity_poly.type
_entity_poly.pdbx_seq_one_letter_code
_entity_poly.pdbx_strand_id
1 'polypeptide(L)'
;MQSLSLDRDDLTGLDLSGGFLYSVAPVLRKGLTDPSADWIIEGPVSTPQEDWEGEELDIPSVFKGMQVFESYKSPISWDHMYEKTQDNKWIIGRGFPVEKRNGLPILRAKLYKSNPQAQNAIRLLDEGHFLSWSIYGPPPERKGKKVVVKAITMVTLTPWPVNPGCAVVRKSQNAILAKSLMAGSGDAFAAVDGRTLQRDDVEGQPSKKCPGCGAKLRRKSNFCAACGFRVATFSPRGVGRKP
;
A
#
# COMPACT_ATOMS: atom_id res chain seq x y z
N MET A 1 -9.94 -47.64 -11.87
CA MET A 1 -9.66 -46.22 -12.19
C MET A 1 -10.97 -45.46 -12.06
N GLN A 2 -11.14 -44.74 -10.94
CA GLN A 2 -12.28 -43.84 -10.73
C GLN A 2 -11.70 -42.46 -10.42
N SER A 3 -12.10 -41.47 -11.21
CA SER A 3 -11.76 -40.06 -11.04
C SER A 3 -12.68 -39.46 -9.98
N LEU A 4 -12.12 -39.06 -8.83
CA LEU A 4 -12.82 -38.26 -7.84
C LEU A 4 -12.74 -36.78 -8.23
N SER A 5 -13.88 -36.22 -8.62
CA SER A 5 -14.13 -34.79 -8.70
C SER A 5 -14.15 -34.20 -7.29
N LEU A 6 -13.29 -33.22 -7.01
CA LEU A 6 -13.36 -32.43 -5.78
C LEU A 6 -14.29 -31.23 -6.02
N ASP A 7 -15.43 -31.28 -5.36
CA ASP A 7 -16.40 -30.19 -5.31
C ASP A 7 -15.86 -28.97 -4.54
N ARG A 8 -16.28 -27.81 -5.02
CA ARG A 8 -16.10 -26.50 -4.39
C ARG A 8 -17.15 -26.38 -3.30
N ASP A 9 -16.73 -26.36 -2.04
CA ASP A 9 -17.32 -25.61 -0.91
C ASP A 9 -16.98 -26.34 0.40
N ASP A 10 -15.85 -25.98 1.01
CA ASP A 10 -15.62 -26.24 2.44
C ASP A 10 -14.51 -25.33 2.98
N LEU A 11 -14.91 -24.19 3.55
CA LEU A 11 -14.04 -23.29 4.33
C LEU A 11 -14.57 -23.08 5.75
N THR A 12 -15.31 -24.05 6.28
CA THR A 12 -15.83 -24.03 7.66
C THR A 12 -15.19 -25.15 8.47
N GLY A 13 -13.94 -24.94 8.90
CA GLY A 13 -13.27 -25.96 9.72
C GLY A 13 -11.82 -25.70 10.10
N LEU A 14 -11.43 -24.46 10.40
CA LEU A 14 -10.11 -24.21 11.00
C LEU A 14 -10.26 -23.93 12.49
N ASP A 15 -10.00 -25.00 13.26
CA ASP A 15 -9.75 -24.98 14.71
C ASP A 15 -8.53 -24.08 15.01
N LEU A 16 -8.72 -23.10 15.88
CA LEU A 16 -7.73 -22.09 16.27
C LEU A 16 -7.13 -22.35 17.66
N SER A 17 -7.26 -23.58 18.20
CA SER A 17 -6.78 -23.93 19.54
C SER A 17 -5.52 -24.80 19.50
N GLY A 18 -4.42 -24.29 18.95
CA GLY A 18 -3.14 -25.00 18.97
C GLY A 18 -1.96 -24.11 18.64
N GLY A 19 -1.05 -23.94 19.60
CA GLY A 19 0.18 -23.17 19.44
C GLY A 19 1.16 -23.80 18.44
N PHE A 20 1.98 -22.92 17.86
CA PHE A 20 3.10 -23.17 16.95
C PHE A 20 2.75 -23.67 15.53
N LEU A 21 3.07 -22.76 14.59
CA LEU A 21 3.27 -22.95 13.15
C LEU A 21 2.04 -23.22 12.28
N TYR A 22 2.18 -22.71 11.05
CA TYR A 22 1.35 -22.86 9.85
C TYR A 22 0.38 -21.71 9.56
N SER A 23 0.78 -20.80 8.67
CA SER A 23 0.88 -21.00 7.22
C SER A 23 -0.48 -20.89 6.56
N VAL A 24 -0.82 -19.67 6.18
CA VAL A 24 -1.32 -19.48 4.82
C VAL A 24 -0.14 -18.93 4.03
N ALA A 25 0.69 -19.82 3.50
CA ALA A 25 1.59 -19.44 2.43
C ALA A 25 0.74 -18.73 1.36
N PRO A 26 1.01 -17.47 1.00
CA PRO A 26 0.30 -16.86 -0.10
C PRO A 26 0.68 -17.66 -1.35
N VAL A 27 -0.28 -18.45 -1.84
CA VAL A 27 -0.12 -19.16 -3.12
C VAL A 27 0.15 -18.10 -4.19
N LEU A 28 1.43 -17.99 -4.56
CA LEU A 28 1.94 -17.21 -5.67
C LEU A 28 1.31 -17.75 -6.95
N ARG A 29 0.14 -17.20 -7.33
CA ARG A 29 -0.46 -17.49 -8.63
C ARG A 29 0.37 -16.78 -9.69
N LYS A 30 0.87 -17.58 -10.63
CA LYS A 30 1.62 -17.34 -11.89
C LYS A 30 1.30 -16.08 -12.73
N GLY A 31 0.41 -15.18 -12.32
CA GLY A 31 0.07 -13.93 -13.01
C GLY A 31 0.94 -12.72 -12.63
N LEU A 32 2.16 -12.95 -12.13
CA LEU A 32 3.07 -11.93 -11.58
C LEU A 32 4.23 -11.54 -12.52
N THR A 33 4.23 -12.07 -13.74
CA THR A 33 5.34 -11.95 -14.70
C THR A 33 5.25 -10.76 -15.65
N ASP A 34 4.32 -9.81 -15.44
CA ASP A 34 4.34 -8.55 -16.17
C ASP A 34 5.28 -7.56 -15.45
N PRO A 35 6.49 -7.30 -15.99
CA PRO A 35 7.43 -6.36 -15.38
C PRO A 35 6.89 -4.92 -15.36
N SER A 36 5.86 -4.61 -16.15
CA SER A 36 5.21 -3.30 -16.19
C SER A 36 4.14 -3.13 -15.10
N ALA A 37 3.55 -4.22 -14.60
CA ALA A 37 2.47 -4.17 -13.61
C ALA A 37 2.92 -3.63 -12.25
N ASP A 38 2.08 -2.83 -11.60
CA ASP A 38 2.41 -2.25 -10.30
C ASP A 38 2.59 -3.33 -9.22
N TRP A 39 3.51 -3.06 -8.29
CA TRP A 39 3.72 -3.91 -7.12
C TRP A 39 2.71 -3.56 -6.02
N ILE A 40 1.60 -4.28 -6.02
CA ILE A 40 0.53 -4.10 -5.04
C ILE A 40 0.63 -5.19 -3.98
N ILE A 41 0.65 -4.77 -2.72
CA ILE A 41 0.56 -5.65 -1.55
C ILE A 41 -0.65 -5.29 -0.70
N GLU A 42 -1.24 -6.28 -0.04
CA GLU A 42 -2.45 -6.14 0.75
C GLU A 42 -2.40 -7.02 2.00
N GLY A 43 -2.89 -6.53 3.13
CA GLY A 43 -3.02 -7.33 4.36
C GLY A 43 -3.74 -6.55 5.47
N PRO A 44 -4.15 -7.22 6.56
CA PRO A 44 -4.66 -6.55 7.75
C PRO A 44 -3.52 -5.81 8.47
N VAL A 45 -3.76 -4.58 8.93
CA VAL A 45 -2.77 -3.79 9.68
C VAL A 45 -2.79 -4.01 11.19
N SER A 46 -3.85 -4.68 11.67
CA SER A 46 -4.01 -5.08 13.07
C SER A 46 -5.04 -6.20 13.14
N THR A 47 -4.92 -7.04 14.16
CA THR A 47 -5.92 -8.05 14.54
C THR A 47 -6.37 -7.86 15.98
N PRO A 48 -7.51 -8.45 16.40
CA PRO A 48 -7.96 -8.41 17.80
C PRO A 48 -7.08 -9.21 18.77
N GLN A 49 -6.02 -9.87 18.27
CA GLN A 49 -5.13 -10.68 19.10
C GLN A 49 -4.25 -9.78 19.96
N GLU A 50 -3.87 -10.29 21.13
CA GLU A 50 -2.82 -9.67 21.96
C GLU A 50 -1.51 -9.65 21.14
N ASP A 51 -0.87 -8.49 21.10
CA ASP A 51 0.38 -8.30 20.39
C ASP A 51 1.57 -8.83 21.22
N TRP A 52 2.78 -8.84 20.63
CA TRP A 52 3.96 -9.40 21.33
C TRP A 52 4.38 -8.61 22.57
N GLU A 53 3.79 -7.43 22.81
CA GLU A 53 4.01 -6.59 24.00
C GLU A 53 2.91 -6.81 25.06
N GLY A 54 1.96 -7.69 24.81
CA GLY A 54 0.85 -7.95 25.72
C GLY A 54 -0.29 -6.96 25.59
N GLU A 55 -0.35 -6.20 24.49
CA GLU A 55 -1.37 -5.17 24.24
C GLU A 55 -2.48 -5.69 23.33
N GLU A 56 -3.72 -5.32 23.64
CA GLU A 56 -4.85 -5.52 22.73
C GLU A 56 -5.18 -4.20 22.04
N LEU A 57 -5.18 -4.18 20.71
CA LEU A 57 -5.57 -3.00 19.95
C LEU A 57 -7.08 -2.97 19.73
N ASP A 58 -7.74 -1.88 20.13
CA ASP A 58 -9.12 -1.64 19.76
C ASP A 58 -9.24 -1.41 18.24
N ILE A 59 -9.88 -2.35 17.54
CA ILE A 59 -9.96 -2.31 16.07
C ILE A 59 -10.67 -1.06 15.53
N PRO A 60 -11.81 -0.58 16.07
CA PRO A 60 -12.39 0.70 15.70
C PRO A 60 -11.40 1.87 15.81
N SER A 61 -10.59 1.88 16.86
CA SER A 61 -9.52 2.86 17.06
C SER A 61 -8.44 2.79 15.98
N VAL A 62 -8.02 1.58 15.60
CA VAL A 62 -7.06 1.38 14.50
C VAL A 62 -7.62 1.93 13.19
N PHE A 63 -8.90 1.69 12.87
CA PHE A 63 -9.53 2.28 11.70
C PHE A 63 -9.46 3.81 11.70
N LYS A 64 -9.81 4.43 12.83
CA LYS A 64 -9.75 5.89 12.97
C LYS A 64 -8.32 6.41 12.81
N GLY A 65 -7.34 5.74 13.42
CA GLY A 65 -5.91 6.05 13.24
C GLY A 65 -5.48 5.95 11.78
N MET A 66 -5.94 4.91 11.06
CA MET A 66 -5.63 4.72 9.65
C MET A 66 -6.27 5.78 8.74
N GLN A 67 -7.49 6.22 9.04
CA GLN A 67 -8.12 7.34 8.31
C GLN A 67 -7.31 8.64 8.45
N VAL A 68 -6.78 8.88 9.65
CA VAL A 68 -5.88 10.02 9.88
C VAL A 68 -4.58 9.85 9.08
N PHE A 69 -3.94 8.68 9.16
CA PHE A 69 -2.74 8.36 8.38
C PHE A 69 -2.96 8.57 6.87
N GLU A 70 -4.10 8.14 6.34
CA GLU A 70 -4.50 8.32 4.95
C GLU A 70 -4.68 9.80 4.59
N SER A 71 -5.32 10.59 5.45
CA SER A 71 -5.58 12.02 5.22
C SER A 71 -4.28 12.81 4.99
N TYR A 72 -3.20 12.40 5.67
CA TYR A 72 -1.86 12.96 5.51
C TYR A 72 -1.09 12.39 4.32
N LYS A 73 -1.67 11.43 3.58
CA LYS A 73 -1.02 10.70 2.48
C LYS A 73 0.32 10.11 2.91
N SER A 74 0.38 9.64 4.15
CA SER A 74 1.61 9.21 4.77
C SER A 74 2.27 8.04 4.01
N PRO A 75 3.60 8.03 3.90
CA PRO A 75 4.33 7.00 3.19
C PRO A 75 4.34 5.67 3.97
N ILE A 76 4.62 4.59 3.24
CA ILE A 76 4.93 3.28 3.83
C ILE A 76 6.43 3.16 3.98
N SER A 77 6.90 2.80 5.18
CA SER A 77 8.32 2.59 5.45
C SER A 77 8.70 1.10 5.47
N TRP A 78 9.98 0.82 5.24
CA TRP A 78 10.58 -0.48 5.52
C TRP A 78 11.04 -0.56 6.97
N ASP A 79 10.52 -1.54 7.72
CA ASP A 79 11.02 -1.97 9.03
C ASP A 79 11.25 -0.84 10.06
N HIS A 80 10.35 0.15 10.07
CA HIS A 80 10.46 1.35 10.93
C HIS A 80 11.74 2.17 10.74
N MET A 81 12.48 1.95 9.67
CA MET A 81 13.77 2.62 9.48
C MET A 81 13.61 4.10 9.16
N TYR A 82 12.52 4.53 8.51
CA TYR A 82 12.26 5.95 8.32
C TYR A 82 12.02 6.66 9.66
N GLU A 83 11.34 6.01 10.62
CA GLU A 83 11.16 6.51 11.98
C GLU A 83 12.49 6.85 12.64
N LYS A 84 13.40 5.87 12.62
CA LYS A 84 14.68 5.91 13.31
C LYS A 84 15.69 6.84 12.64
N THR A 85 15.65 6.94 11.32
CA THR A 85 16.72 7.61 10.54
C THR A 85 16.28 8.88 9.83
N GLN A 86 14.97 9.06 9.62
CA GLN A 86 14.40 10.14 8.80
C GLN A 86 14.95 10.18 7.35
N ASP A 87 15.48 9.06 6.85
CA ASP A 87 16.04 8.93 5.50
C ASP A 87 14.99 8.38 4.52
N ASN A 88 14.68 9.16 3.49
CA ASN A 88 13.68 8.83 2.48
C ASN A 88 13.98 7.54 1.71
N LYS A 89 15.21 7.00 1.73
CA LYS A 89 15.49 5.69 1.13
C LYS A 89 14.67 4.55 1.75
N TRP A 90 14.20 4.74 2.99
CA TRP A 90 13.37 3.77 3.70
C TRP A 90 11.87 3.92 3.40
N ILE A 91 11.48 4.90 2.60
CA ILE A 91 10.10 5.03 2.10
C ILE A 91 9.94 4.16 0.86
N ILE A 92 9.22 3.05 1.01
CA ILE A 92 9.13 1.99 -0.01
C ILE A 92 7.86 2.04 -0.84
N GLY A 93 6.89 2.86 -0.46
CA GLY A 93 5.62 2.91 -1.16
C GLY A 93 4.62 3.87 -0.55
N ARG A 94 3.38 3.74 -0.99
CA ARG A 94 2.24 4.53 -0.51
C ARG A 94 1.02 3.65 -0.31
N GLY A 95 0.32 3.89 0.79
CA GLY A 95 -0.95 3.25 1.09
C GLY A 95 -2.10 3.80 0.24
N PHE A 96 -3.06 2.92 -0.04
CA PHE A 96 -4.40 3.27 -0.50
C PHE A 96 -5.33 3.46 0.70
N PRO A 97 -6.57 3.95 0.47
CA PRO A 97 -7.57 4.00 1.52
C PRO A 97 -7.77 2.65 2.19
N VAL A 98 -7.89 2.66 3.52
CA VAL A 98 -8.10 1.44 4.30
C VAL A 98 -9.53 0.94 4.13
N GLU A 99 -9.67 -0.34 3.83
CA GLU A 99 -10.96 -1.00 3.69
C GLU A 99 -11.28 -1.81 4.94
N LYS A 100 -12.56 -1.91 5.27
CA LYS A 100 -13.04 -2.88 6.27
C LYS A 100 -13.39 -4.19 5.58
N ARG A 101 -12.74 -5.28 5.98
CA ARG A 101 -13.04 -6.64 5.48
C ARG A 101 -13.13 -7.59 6.65
N ASN A 102 -14.28 -8.24 6.85
CA ASN A 102 -14.54 -9.15 7.96
C ASN A 102 -14.19 -8.54 9.34
N GLY A 103 -14.50 -7.25 9.52
CA GLY A 103 -14.17 -6.54 10.76
C GLY A 103 -12.74 -6.02 10.86
N LEU A 104 -11.81 -6.42 9.99
CA LEU A 104 -10.40 -6.05 10.05
C LEU A 104 -10.05 -4.85 9.14
N PRO A 105 -9.10 -3.99 9.55
CA PRO A 105 -8.58 -2.90 8.74
C PRO A 105 -7.57 -3.43 7.72
N ILE A 106 -7.96 -3.46 6.45
CA ILE A 106 -7.12 -3.94 5.35
C ILE A 106 -6.46 -2.75 4.68
N LEU A 107 -5.13 -2.73 4.70
CA LEU A 107 -4.34 -1.79 3.94
C LEU A 107 -3.85 -2.45 2.64
N ARG A 108 -4.08 -1.75 1.53
CA ARG A 108 -3.38 -1.98 0.27
C ARG A 108 -2.29 -0.92 0.11
N ALA A 109 -1.17 -1.29 -0.49
CA ALA A 109 -0.12 -0.34 -0.83
C ALA A 109 0.48 -0.63 -2.20
N LYS A 110 0.90 0.43 -2.88
CA LYS A 110 1.76 0.35 -4.06
C LYS A 110 3.21 0.59 -3.65
N LEU A 111 4.08 -0.35 -3.98
CA LEU A 111 5.52 -0.23 -3.76
C LEU A 111 6.22 0.46 -4.93
N TYR A 112 7.28 1.22 -4.63
CA TYR A 112 8.08 1.94 -5.62
C TYR A 112 9.15 1.02 -6.21
N LYS A 113 9.04 0.67 -7.49
CA LYS A 113 9.97 -0.25 -8.18
C LYS A 113 11.42 0.23 -8.19
N SER A 114 11.62 1.54 -8.17
CA SER A 114 12.93 2.18 -8.12
C SER A 114 13.58 2.15 -6.73
N ASN A 115 12.85 1.79 -5.67
CA ASN A 115 13.38 1.74 -4.32
C ASN A 115 14.01 0.36 -4.02
N PRO A 116 15.30 0.27 -3.63
CA PRO A 116 15.96 -1.01 -3.35
C PRO A 116 15.32 -1.83 -2.23
N GLN A 117 14.76 -1.18 -1.20
CA GLN A 117 14.08 -1.87 -0.11
C GLN A 117 12.70 -2.41 -0.54
N ALA A 118 12.01 -1.71 -1.44
CA ALA A 118 10.81 -2.24 -2.07
C ALA A 118 11.11 -3.47 -2.95
N GLN A 119 12.21 -3.43 -3.71
CA GLN A 119 12.69 -4.57 -4.50
C GLN A 119 13.02 -5.77 -3.60
N ASN A 120 13.71 -5.52 -2.49
CA ASN A 120 14.00 -6.54 -1.48
C ASN A 120 12.72 -7.14 -0.88
N ALA A 121 11.73 -6.31 -0.55
CA ALA A 121 10.45 -6.78 -0.04
C ALA A 121 9.73 -7.73 -1.03
N ILE A 122 9.72 -7.38 -2.32
CA ILE A 122 9.15 -8.25 -3.35
C ILE A 122 9.94 -9.54 -3.51
N ARG A 123 11.28 -9.47 -3.53
CA ARG A 123 12.14 -10.65 -3.57
C ARG A 123 11.83 -11.60 -2.41
N LEU A 124 11.73 -11.07 -1.19
CA LEU A 124 11.38 -11.85 0.01
C LEU A 124 10.02 -12.54 -0.15
N LEU A 125 8.99 -11.82 -0.59
CA LEU A 125 7.67 -12.42 -0.84
C LEU A 125 7.71 -13.51 -1.92
N ASP A 126 8.46 -13.29 -3.00
CA ASP A 126 8.60 -14.23 -4.11
C ASP A 126 9.39 -15.49 -3.70
N GLU A 127 10.32 -15.36 -2.75
CA GLU A 127 11.05 -16.46 -2.08
C GLU A 127 10.21 -17.18 -1.01
N GLY A 128 8.97 -16.73 -0.77
CA GLY A 128 8.06 -17.32 0.21
C GLY A 128 8.32 -16.86 1.65
N HIS A 129 9.16 -15.85 1.86
CA HIS A 129 9.32 -15.23 3.17
C HIS A 129 8.06 -14.49 3.58
N PHE A 130 7.84 -14.48 4.89
CA PHE A 130 6.72 -13.79 5.51
C PHE A 130 7.05 -12.30 5.69
N LEU A 131 6.12 -11.44 5.28
CA LEU A 131 6.12 -10.01 5.63
C LEU A 131 4.74 -9.64 6.16
N SER A 132 4.72 -8.64 7.03
CA SER A 132 3.51 -8.15 7.67
C SER A 132 3.50 -6.63 7.79
N TRP A 133 2.30 -6.09 7.94
CA TRP A 133 2.14 -4.71 8.37
C TRP A 133 2.49 -4.56 9.85
N SER A 134 3.13 -3.45 10.19
CA SER A 134 3.28 -2.97 11.56
C SER A 134 2.93 -1.48 11.60
N ILE A 135 2.19 -1.09 12.62
CA ILE A 135 1.76 0.30 12.82
C ILE A 135 2.58 0.91 13.95
N TYR A 136 3.02 2.15 13.75
CA TYR A 136 3.70 2.93 14.75
C TYR A 136 2.89 4.17 15.10
N GLY A 137 2.98 4.55 16.37
CA GLY A 137 2.28 5.72 16.88
C GLY A 137 2.22 5.71 18.39
N PRO A 138 2.31 6.89 19.04
CA PRO A 138 2.08 6.97 20.47
C PRO A 138 0.66 6.46 20.77
N PRO A 139 0.45 5.72 21.87
CA PRO A 139 -0.88 5.37 22.36
C PRO A 139 -1.41 6.55 23.18
N PRO A 140 -2.29 7.42 22.64
CA PRO A 140 -2.85 8.53 23.41
C PRO A 140 -3.73 8.08 24.59
N GLU A 141 -4.31 6.87 24.57
CA GLU A 141 -5.16 6.40 25.67
C GLU A 141 -5.16 4.87 25.81
N ARG A 142 -5.08 4.39 27.07
CA ARG A 142 -5.07 2.97 27.45
C ARG A 142 -6.10 2.68 28.54
N LYS A 143 -6.68 1.48 28.53
CA LYS A 143 -7.51 0.90 29.61
C LYS A 143 -6.95 -0.47 29.97
N GLY A 144 -6.10 -0.53 30.99
CA GLY A 144 -5.33 -1.74 31.29
C GLY A 144 -4.42 -2.11 30.11
N LYS A 145 -4.51 -3.36 29.65
CA LYS A 145 -3.78 -3.88 28.47
C LYS A 145 -4.35 -3.40 27.13
N LYS A 146 -5.55 -2.81 27.12
CA LYS A 146 -6.22 -2.42 25.88
C LYS A 146 -5.84 -1.00 25.47
N VAL A 147 -5.31 -0.83 24.26
CA VAL A 147 -5.10 0.49 23.65
C VAL A 147 -6.40 0.91 22.98
N VAL A 148 -7.05 1.91 23.56
CA VAL A 148 -8.39 2.38 23.12
C VAL A 148 -8.28 3.52 22.11
N VAL A 149 -7.19 4.29 22.13
CA VAL A 149 -6.90 5.29 21.10
C VAL A 149 -5.47 5.07 20.59
N LYS A 150 -5.31 4.85 19.27
CA LYS A 150 -4.00 4.71 18.61
C LYS A 150 -3.83 5.81 17.56
N ALA A 151 -2.92 6.74 17.81
CA ALA A 151 -2.55 7.77 16.84
C ALA A 151 -1.52 7.20 15.86
N ILE A 152 -1.97 6.64 14.74
CA ILE A 152 -1.08 6.01 13.76
C ILE A 152 -0.36 7.09 12.96
N THR A 153 0.94 7.24 13.22
CA THR A 153 1.81 8.19 12.52
C THR A 153 2.53 7.53 11.35
N MET A 154 2.68 6.21 11.38
CA MET A 154 3.39 5.45 10.37
C MET A 154 2.92 4.01 10.26
N VAL A 155 3.00 3.49 9.03
CA VAL A 155 2.79 2.08 8.74
C VAL A 155 4.01 1.56 8.00
N THR A 156 4.46 0.38 8.40
CA THR A 156 5.69 -0.22 7.90
C THR A 156 5.45 -1.65 7.45
N LEU A 157 6.18 -2.04 6.41
CA LEU A 157 6.29 -3.43 6.01
C LEU A 157 7.52 -4.02 6.71
N THR A 158 7.34 -5.12 7.42
CA THR A 158 8.41 -5.72 8.23
C THR A 158 8.33 -7.25 8.22
N PRO A 159 9.48 -7.95 8.29
CA PRO A 159 9.51 -9.37 8.61
C PRO A 159 9.21 -9.66 10.10
N TRP A 160 9.23 -8.64 10.97
CA TRP A 160 9.08 -8.77 12.42
C TRP A 160 7.90 -7.94 12.95
N PRO A 161 6.64 -8.32 12.63
CA PRO A 161 5.49 -7.57 13.10
C PRO A 161 5.27 -7.71 14.62
N VAL A 162 4.83 -6.61 15.24
CA VAL A 162 4.41 -6.61 16.65
C VAL A 162 3.01 -7.24 16.84
N ASN A 163 2.12 -7.14 15.85
CA ASN A 163 0.79 -7.77 15.93
C ASN A 163 0.76 -9.03 15.04
N PRO A 164 0.46 -10.22 15.58
CA PRO A 164 0.34 -11.45 14.79
C PRO A 164 -0.82 -11.37 13.77
N GLY A 165 -0.80 -12.25 12.76
CA GLY A 165 -1.87 -12.32 11.76
C GLY A 165 -1.95 -11.14 10.78
N CYS A 166 -1.01 -10.20 10.82
CA CYS A 166 -0.95 -9.01 9.94
C CYS A 166 -0.23 -9.26 8.59
N ALA A 167 -0.26 -10.50 8.11
CA ALA A 167 0.45 -10.97 6.92
C ALA A 167 0.03 -10.21 5.66
N VAL A 168 1.00 -9.87 4.81
CA VAL A 168 0.70 -9.30 3.50
C VAL A 168 0.76 -10.34 2.39
N VAL A 169 -0.03 -10.11 1.35
CA VAL A 169 -0.01 -10.89 0.12
C VAL A 169 0.21 -9.97 -1.08
N ARG A 170 0.99 -10.42 -2.05
CA ARG A 170 1.17 -9.73 -3.33
C ARG A 170 -0.05 -9.98 -4.22
N LYS A 171 -0.61 -8.93 -4.82
CA LYS A 171 -1.70 -9.02 -5.79
C LYS A 171 -1.17 -8.66 -7.17
N SER A 172 -1.52 -9.44 -8.19
CA SER A 172 -1.37 -9.01 -9.59
C SER A 172 -2.57 -8.14 -9.99
N GLN A 173 -2.35 -7.10 -10.81
CA GLN A 173 -3.43 -6.27 -11.36
C GLN A 173 -4.48 -7.11 -12.12
N ASN A 174 -4.07 -8.23 -12.73
CA ASN A 174 -4.96 -9.16 -13.42
C ASN A 174 -5.95 -9.87 -12.50
N ALA A 175 -5.67 -10.02 -11.20
CA ALA A 175 -6.63 -10.57 -10.25
C ALA A 175 -7.79 -9.60 -9.93
N ILE A 176 -7.56 -8.29 -10.11
CA ILE A 176 -8.59 -7.25 -9.97
C ILE A 176 -9.45 -7.23 -11.23
N LEU A 177 -8.83 -7.24 -12.41
CA LEU A 177 -9.54 -7.28 -13.70
C LEU A 177 -10.32 -8.58 -13.92
N ALA A 178 -9.78 -9.74 -13.54
CA ALA A 178 -10.46 -11.03 -13.65
C ALA A 178 -11.69 -11.13 -12.75
N LYS A 179 -11.68 -10.50 -11.55
CA LYS A 179 -12.89 -10.37 -10.74
C LYS A 179 -13.95 -9.50 -11.42
N SER A 180 -13.54 -8.40 -12.05
CA SER A 180 -14.45 -7.52 -12.80
C SER A 180 -15.02 -8.17 -14.07
N LEU A 181 -14.27 -9.05 -14.73
CA LEU A 181 -14.72 -9.78 -15.92
C LEU A 181 -15.59 -11.00 -15.59
N MET A 182 -15.35 -11.66 -14.46
CA MET A 182 -16.14 -12.83 -14.01
C MET A 182 -17.46 -12.44 -13.34
N ALA A 183 -17.60 -11.19 -12.87
CA ALA A 183 -18.87 -10.62 -12.41
C ALA A 183 -19.76 -10.15 -13.60
N GLY A 184 -19.75 -10.90 -14.70
CA GLY A 184 -20.35 -10.50 -15.97
C GLY A 184 -21.82 -10.07 -15.87
N SER A 185 -22.18 -9.13 -16.74
CA SER A 185 -23.55 -8.74 -17.12
C SER A 185 -24.47 -8.29 -15.98
N GLY A 186 -24.54 -6.98 -15.77
CA GLY A 186 -25.58 -6.34 -14.96
C GLY A 186 -25.07 -5.03 -14.36
N ASP A 187 -25.26 -3.94 -15.11
CA ASP A 187 -25.27 -2.55 -14.64
C ASP A 187 -24.40 -2.23 -13.41
N ALA A 188 -23.09 -2.07 -13.63
CA ALA A 188 -22.19 -1.45 -12.66
C ALA A 188 -21.31 -0.37 -13.32
N PHE A 189 -21.95 0.51 -14.11
CA PHE A 189 -21.49 1.89 -14.27
C PHE A 189 -22.20 2.74 -13.22
N ALA A 190 -21.76 2.64 -11.97
CA ALA A 190 -22.06 3.64 -10.96
C ALA A 190 -20.91 3.73 -9.96
N ALA A 191 -20.25 4.89 -9.97
CA ALA A 191 -19.28 5.38 -8.99
C ALA A 191 -17.84 4.84 -9.03
N VAL A 192 -17.18 4.99 -10.18
CA VAL A 192 -15.84 5.60 -10.18
C VAL A 192 -15.93 6.84 -11.05
N ASP A 193 -16.03 7.99 -10.40
CA ASP A 193 -15.91 9.30 -11.02
C ASP A 193 -14.58 9.37 -11.79
N GLY A 194 -14.64 9.03 -13.08
CA GLY A 194 -14.28 9.95 -14.17
C GLY A 194 -12.86 10.52 -14.20
N ARG A 195 -11.93 10.09 -13.35
CA ARG A 195 -10.52 10.45 -13.46
C ARG A 195 -9.73 9.25 -13.89
N THR A 196 -9.68 9.09 -15.20
CA THR A 196 -8.54 8.53 -15.93
C THR A 196 -7.27 8.76 -15.13
N LEU A 197 -6.69 7.67 -14.63
CA LEU A 197 -5.38 7.68 -13.98
C LEU A 197 -4.40 8.27 -14.99
N GLN A 198 -4.15 9.58 -14.91
CA GLN A 198 -3.04 10.18 -15.62
C GLN A 198 -1.79 9.53 -15.05
N ARG A 199 -1.11 8.82 -15.93
CA ARG A 199 0.13 8.07 -15.74
C ARG A 199 1.32 9.01 -15.55
N ASP A 200 1.14 10.05 -14.74
CA ASP A 200 2.08 11.12 -14.51
C ASP A 200 1.97 11.52 -13.05
N ASP A 201 2.69 10.82 -12.18
CA ASP A 201 3.58 11.43 -11.20
C ASP A 201 4.35 10.35 -10.45
N VAL A 202 5.67 10.59 -10.35
CA VAL A 202 6.72 9.80 -9.69
C VAL A 202 7.33 8.68 -10.52
N GLU A 203 8.17 9.07 -11.49
CA GLU A 203 9.46 8.42 -11.77
C GLU A 203 10.34 9.38 -12.61
N GLY A 204 11.43 9.88 -12.01
CA GLY A 204 12.67 10.23 -12.72
C GLY A 204 12.74 11.32 -13.80
N GLN A 205 11.71 12.12 -14.09
CA GLN A 205 11.85 13.19 -15.10
C GLN A 205 12.44 14.51 -14.55
N PRO A 206 13.22 15.27 -15.35
CA PRO A 206 13.88 16.49 -14.91
C PRO A 206 12.84 17.51 -14.47
N SER A 207 12.84 17.81 -13.17
CA SER A 207 11.90 18.75 -12.60
C SER A 207 12.22 20.16 -13.07
N LYS A 208 11.27 20.80 -13.77
CA LYS A 208 11.39 22.21 -14.15
C LYS A 208 11.45 23.05 -12.86
N LYS A 209 12.48 23.89 -12.74
CA LYS A 209 12.61 24.88 -11.67
C LYS A 209 11.97 26.19 -12.11
N CYS A 210 11.40 26.92 -11.16
CA CYS A 210 10.87 28.25 -11.39
C CYS A 210 12.02 29.20 -11.72
N PRO A 211 11.98 29.94 -12.84
CA PRO A 211 13.01 30.92 -13.15
C PRO A 211 13.00 32.13 -12.21
N GLY A 212 11.87 32.41 -11.54
CA GLY A 212 11.75 33.54 -10.61
C GLY A 212 12.33 33.29 -9.22
N CYS A 213 12.30 32.05 -8.71
CA CYS A 213 12.75 31.75 -7.33
C CYS A 213 13.49 30.42 -7.16
N GLY A 214 13.70 29.65 -8.24
CA GLY A 214 14.36 28.35 -8.20
C GLY A 214 13.51 27.20 -7.65
N ALA A 215 12.31 27.46 -7.12
CA ALA A 215 11.43 26.43 -6.55
C ALA A 215 10.98 25.40 -7.60
N LYS A 216 10.76 24.15 -7.17
CA LYS A 216 10.33 23.06 -8.05
C LYS A 216 8.90 23.28 -8.54
N LEU A 217 8.69 23.29 -9.85
CA LEU A 217 7.36 23.43 -10.46
C LEU A 217 6.68 22.06 -10.63
N ARG A 218 5.36 22.04 -10.43
CA ARG A 218 4.53 20.87 -10.78
C ARG A 218 4.41 20.75 -12.30
N ARG A 219 4.28 19.53 -12.82
CA ARG A 219 4.07 19.34 -14.27
C ARG A 219 2.78 20.06 -14.69
N LYS A 220 2.86 20.83 -15.77
CA LYS A 220 1.78 21.65 -16.36
C LYS A 220 1.27 22.82 -15.48
N SER A 221 2.02 23.26 -14.46
CA SER A 221 1.65 24.48 -13.73
C SER A 221 1.99 25.73 -14.55
N ASN A 222 0.99 26.58 -14.81
CA ASN A 222 1.16 27.87 -15.48
C ASN A 222 1.68 28.98 -14.55
N PHE A 223 1.89 28.68 -13.26
CA PHE A 223 2.43 29.62 -12.26
C PHE A 223 3.14 28.88 -11.13
N CYS A 224 4.06 29.57 -10.45
CA CYS A 224 4.79 29.07 -9.30
C CYS A 224 4.01 29.36 -8.00
N ALA A 225 3.67 28.32 -7.25
CA ALA A 225 2.97 28.47 -5.97
C ALA A 225 3.81 29.10 -4.85
N ALA A 226 5.14 29.14 -4.99
CA ALA A 226 6.04 29.67 -3.96
C ALA A 226 6.26 31.19 -4.06
N CYS A 227 6.23 31.76 -5.26
CA CYS A 227 6.51 33.19 -5.47
C CYS A 227 5.51 33.91 -6.40
N GLY A 228 4.49 33.21 -6.93
CA GLY A 228 3.48 33.79 -7.83
C GLY A 228 3.94 33.99 -9.28
N PHE A 229 5.18 33.63 -9.63
CA PHE A 229 5.72 33.83 -10.98
C PHE A 229 4.94 33.02 -12.05
N ARG A 230 4.47 33.67 -13.13
CA ARG A 230 3.75 33.01 -14.23
C ARG A 230 4.70 32.32 -15.20
N VAL A 231 4.51 31.02 -15.41
CA VAL A 231 5.35 30.18 -16.26
C VAL A 231 4.60 29.98 -17.58
N ALA A 232 4.70 30.95 -18.48
CA ALA A 232 4.11 30.84 -19.81
C ALA A 232 4.77 29.68 -20.59
N THR A 233 3.96 28.91 -21.30
CA THR A 233 4.32 27.69 -22.04
C THR A 233 5.49 27.91 -23.00
N PHE A 234 6.67 27.43 -22.64
CA PHE A 234 7.75 27.16 -23.59
C PHE A 234 7.31 25.97 -24.46
N SER A 235 6.83 26.26 -25.67
CA SER A 235 6.55 25.26 -26.71
C SER A 235 7.85 24.96 -27.44
N PRO A 236 8.40 23.73 -27.43
CA PRO A 236 9.55 23.40 -28.24
C PRO A 236 9.04 23.04 -29.64
N ARG A 237 8.85 24.04 -30.52
CA ARG A 237 8.80 23.84 -31.97
C ARG A 237 9.51 24.98 -32.67
N GLY A 238 10.58 24.65 -33.39
CA GLY A 238 11.19 25.55 -34.37
C GLY A 238 12.69 25.40 -34.60
N VAL A 239 13.21 24.18 -34.83
CA VAL A 239 14.46 24.03 -35.58
C VAL A 239 14.10 24.02 -37.08
N GLY A 240 14.51 25.07 -37.80
CA GLY A 240 14.79 25.07 -39.24
C GLY A 240 13.67 25.47 -40.22
N ARG A 241 13.83 26.63 -40.88
CA ARG A 241 14.30 26.75 -42.29
C ARG A 241 14.41 28.22 -42.70
N LYS A 242 15.59 28.63 -43.15
CA LYS A 242 15.83 29.85 -43.96
C LYS A 242 15.41 29.56 -45.41
N PRO A 243 14.84 30.52 -46.16
CA PRO A 243 15.07 30.61 -47.59
C PRO A 243 16.51 31.06 -47.89
#